data_AF-A0A848RXR1-F1
#
_entry.id   AF-A0A848RXR1-F1
#
_cell.length_a   1.000
_cell.length_b   1.000
_cell.length_c   1.000
_cell.angle_alpha   90.00
_cell.angle_beta   90.00
_cell.angle_gamma   90.00
#
_symmetry.space_group_name_H-M   'P 1'
#
loop_
_entity.id
_entity.type
_entity.pdbx_description
1 polymer ?
#
loop_
_entity_poly.entity_id
_entity_poly.type
_entity_poly.pdbx_seq_one_letter_code
_entity_poly.pdbx_strand_id
1 'polypeptide(L)' 'MIDKINEALKYYTYKKQGIMNFINGNDGLTVEEIIENAEELSILEYKITALQVALEN' A
#
# COMPACT_ATOMS: atom_id res chain seq x y z
N MET A 1 -3.14 6.76 20.80
CA MET A 1 -3.58 7.21 19.46
C MET A 1 -2.45 7.04 18.46
N ILE A 2 -1.27 7.59 18.77
CA ILE A 2 -0.01 7.36 18.05
C ILE A 2 0.27 5.87 17.80
N ASP A 3 0.15 5.00 18.81
CA ASP A 3 0.41 3.56 18.63
C ASP A 3 -0.51 2.91 17.59
N LYS A 4 -1.79 3.34 17.53
CA LYS A 4 -2.75 2.85 16.55
C LYS A 4 -2.44 3.34 15.14
N ILE A 5 -1.95 4.57 15.00
CA ILE A 5 -1.48 5.12 13.72
C ILE A 5 -0.25 4.34 13.24
N ASN A 6 0.72 4.08 14.12
CA ASN A 6 1.91 3.30 13.80
C ASN A 6 1.58 1.86 13.40
N GLU A 7 0.64 1.22 14.09
CA GLU A 7 0.16 -0.12 13.74
C GLU A 7 -0.52 -0.13 12.36
N ALA A 8 -1.36 0.86 12.07
CA ALA A 8 -2.00 1.01 10.76
C ALA A 8 -0.97 1.26 9.65
N LEU A 9 0.02 2.13 9.88
CA LEU A 9 1.13 2.37 8.96
C LEU A 9 1.89 1.08 8.65
N LYS A 10 2.23 0.30 9.68
CA LYS A 10 2.89 -1.00 9.51
C LYS A 10 2.03 -1.95 8.67
N TYR A 11 0.74 -2.05 8.96
CA TYR A 11 -0.18 -2.91 8.22
C TYR A 11 -0.29 -2.53 6.74
N TYR A 12 -0.52 -1.26 6.42
CA TYR A 12 -0.67 -0.80 5.04
C TYR A 12 0.65 -0.88 4.26
N THR A 13 1.77 -0.59 4.91
CA THR A 13 3.10 -0.75 4.30
C THR A 13 3.39 -2.21 3.97
N TYR A 14 3.05 -3.13 4.88
CA TYR A 14 3.18 -4.57 4.63
C TYR A 14 2.34 -5.02 3.43
N LYS A 15 1.08 -4.58 3.33
CA LYS A 15 0.23 -4.86 2.18
C LYS A 15 0.79 -4.31 0.86
N LYS A 16 1.22 -3.05 0.86
CA LYS A 16 1.85 -2.40 -0.30
C LYS A 16 3.05 -3.23 -0.78
N GLN A 17 3.90 -3.68 0.15
CA GLN A 17 5.05 -4.51 -0.19
C GLN A 17 4.65 -5.87 -0.78
N GLY A 18 3.58 -6.49 -0.27
CA GLY A 18 3.04 -7.73 -0.83
C GLY A 18 2.63 -7.58 -2.29
N ILE A 19 1.91 -6.51 -2.62
CA ILE A 19 1.49 -6.21 -3.99
C ILE A 19 2.71 -5.92 -4.88
N MET A 20 3.65 -5.08 -4.42
CA MET A 20 4.89 -4.80 -5.17
C MET A 20 5.70 -6.07 -5.46
N ASN A 21 5.79 -6.99 -4.49
CA ASN A 21 6.48 -8.25 -4.67
C ASN A 21 5.76 -9.16 -5.67
N PHE A 22 4.42 -9.19 -5.64
CA PHE A 22 3.63 -9.95 -6.60
C PHE A 22 3.85 -9.41 -8.03
N ILE A 23 3.75 -8.09 -8.23
CA ILE A 23 3.95 -7.46 -9.52
C ILE A 23 5.36 -7.74 -10.06
N ASN A 24 6.38 -7.43 -9.25
CA ASN A 24 7.78 -7.56 -9.67
C ASN A 24 8.26 -9.02 -9.77
N GLY A 25 7.50 -9.96 -9.22
CA GLY A 25 7.78 -11.39 -9.27
C GLY A 25 7.02 -12.14 -10.36
N ASN A 26 6.23 -11.44 -11.20
CA ASN A 26 5.36 -12.06 -12.19
C ASN A 26 5.54 -11.42 -13.58
N ASP A 27 6.11 -12.18 -14.51
CA ASP A 27 6.35 -11.77 -15.90
C ASP A 27 5.14 -12.01 -16.82
N GLY A 28 4.06 -12.60 -16.31
CA GLY A 28 2.89 -13.05 -17.08
C GLY A 28 1.59 -12.32 -16.74
N LEU A 29 1.67 -11.15 -16.08
CA LEU A 29 0.49 -10.40 -15.69
C LEU A 29 -0.29 -9.90 -16.91
N THR A 30 -1.61 -10.07 -16.83
CA THR A 30 -2.54 -9.45 -17.76
C THR A 30 -2.62 -7.94 -17.54
N VAL A 31 -3.12 -7.22 -18.53
CA VAL A 31 -3.33 -5.77 -18.42
C VAL A 31 -4.32 -5.46 -17.30
N GLU A 32 -5.37 -6.26 -17.16
CA GLU A 32 -6.37 -6.16 -16.10
C GLU A 32 -5.73 -6.32 -14.71
N GLU A 33 -4.91 -7.35 -14.51
CA GLU A 33 -4.21 -7.54 -13.22
C GLU A 33 -3.27 -6.37 -12.92
N ILE A 34 -2.57 -5.82 -13.92
CA ILE A 34 -1.71 -4.64 -13.73
C ILE A 34 -2.54 -3.44 -13.26
N ILE A 35 -3.69 -3.19 -13.88
CA ILE A 35 -4.59 -2.08 -13.54
C ILE A 35 -5.13 -2.25 -12.11
N GLU A 36 -5.66 -3.43 -11.79
CA GLU A 36 -6.22 -3.72 -10.46
C GLU A 36 -5.17 -3.55 -9.35
N ASN A 37 -3.96 -4.07 -9.55
CA ASN A 37 -2.88 -3.93 -8.58
C ASN A 37 -2.41 -2.47 -8.45
N ALA A 38 -2.39 -1.70 -9.54
CA ALA A 38 -2.04 -0.27 -9.51
C ALA A 38 -3.10 0.56 -8.76
N GLU A 39 -4.38 0.26 -8.93
CA GLU A 39 -5.47 0.89 -8.18
C GLU A 39 -5.36 0.60 -6.68
N GLU A 40 -5.10 -0.66 -6.31
CA GLU A 40 -4.91 -1.03 -4.90
C GLU A 40 -3.68 -0.33 -4.28
N LEU A 41 -2.57 -0.25 -5.02
CA LEU A 41 -1.38 0.51 -4.60
C LEU A 41 -1.70 1.99 -4.38
N SER A 42 -2.49 2.61 -5.26
CA SER A 42 -2.89 4.02 -5.12
C SER A 42 -3.70 4.27 -3.83
N ILE A 43 -4.64 3.37 -3.53
CA ILE A 43 -5.46 3.44 -2.31
C ILE A 43 -4.59 3.28 -1.06
N LEU A 44 -3.64 2.34 -1.08
CA LEU A 44 -2.72 2.13 0.04
C LEU A 44 -1.82 3.33 0.26
N GLU A 45 -1.27 3.92 -0.80
CA GLU A 45 -0.41 5.09 -0.70
C GLU A 45 -1.15 6.28 -0.10
N TYR A 46 -2.37 6.55 -0.58
CA TYR A 46 -3.21 7.61 -0.04
C TYR A 46 -3.44 7.45 1.48
N LYS A 47 -3.74 6.23 1.93
CA LYS A 47 -3.93 5.93 3.37
C LYS A 47 -2.65 6.12 4.17
N ILE A 48 -1.51 5.66 3.64
CA ILE A 48 -0.21 5.83 4.28
C ILE A 48 0.11 7.32 4.44
N THR A 49 -0.01 8.11 3.36
CA THR A 49 0.23 9.55 3.39
C THR A 49 -0.68 10.25 4.39
N ALA A 50 -1.98 9.94 4.41
CA ALA A 50 -2.91 10.54 5.35
C ALA A 50 -2.54 10.24 6.82
N LEU A 51 -2.10 9.01 7.11
CA LEU A 51 -1.64 8.62 8.45
C LEU A 51 -0.32 9.26 8.84
N GLN A 52 0.62 9.43 7.90
CA GLN A 52 1.87 10.16 8.14
C GLN A 52 1.60 11.63 8.48
N VAL A 53 0.73 12.30 7.72
CA VAL A 53 0.30 13.68 8.03
C VAL A 53 -0.34 13.76 9.41
N ALA A 54 -1.18 12.79 9.78
CA ALA A 54 -1.80 12.74 11.10
C ALA A 54 -0.83 12.43 12.25
N LEU A 55 0.35 11.87 11.96
CA LEU A 55 1.40 11.61 12.95
C LEU A 55 2.31 12.84 13.17
N GLU A 56 2.46 13.66 12.13
CA GLU A 56 3.28 14.88 12.13
C GLU A 56 2.56 16.11 12.74
N ASN A 57 1.23 16.05 12.92
CA ASN A 57 0.39 17.12 13.47
C ASN A 57 -0.25 16.73 14.80
#